data_AF-A0A6C0IR23-F1
#
_entry.id   AF-A0A6C0IR23-F1
#
_cell.length_a   1.000
_cell.length_b   1.000
_cell.length_c   1.000
_cell.angle_alpha   90.00
_cell.angle_beta   90.00
_cell.angle_gamma   90.00
#
_symmetry.space_group_name_H-M   'P 1'
#
loop_
_entity.id
_entity.type
_entity.pdbx_description
1 polymer ?
#
loop_
_entity_poly.entity_id
_entity_poly.type
_entity_poly.pdbx_seq_one_letter_code
_entity_poly.pdbx_strand_id
1 'polypeptide(L)'
;MSNEFVRYYNTTDKYINYDEIMSNAKSIHCDNVTNSDDAYRYLLSEKDIDMVTFNKVDKILLLNIDALRSDDNGYYFYDYYSKLGIDIVYRVDIMDNIRVHVYSTNNKEKPCKITYFINKDEYQYDELNEIINVASKYSYYTIRITFLEKPSVEDEIHIHSKNYVMNYDFRKTFITNNIQTKTIQYKCGFCRRIPNK
;
A
#
# COMPACT_ATOMS: atom_id res chain seq x y z
N MET A 1 25.23 34.62 12.97
CA MET A 1 24.39 33.42 13.20
C MET A 1 24.52 32.55 11.97
N SER A 2 25.11 31.38 12.14
CA SER A 2 25.52 30.44 11.10
C SER A 2 24.31 29.79 10.41
N ASN A 3 24.34 29.79 9.08
CA ASN A 3 23.44 29.03 8.20
C ASN A 3 23.77 27.52 8.26
N GLU A 4 23.43 26.86 9.37
CA GLU A 4 23.58 25.40 9.54
C GLU A 4 22.24 24.66 9.38
N PHE A 5 21.48 24.97 8.34
CA PHE A 5 20.21 24.26 8.05
C PHE A 5 20.11 23.74 6.61
N VAL A 6 21.21 23.25 6.02
CA VAL A 6 21.11 22.41 4.80
C VAL A 6 22.25 21.41 4.72
N ARG A 7 22.22 20.34 5.53
CA ARG A 7 22.98 19.12 5.25
C ARG A 7 22.15 17.95 5.74
N TYR A 8 21.68 17.11 4.83
CA TYR A 8 21.40 15.66 4.95
C TYR A 8 20.44 15.19 3.84
N TYR A 9 20.78 15.45 2.58
CA TYR A 9 20.31 14.61 1.48
C TYR A 9 21.53 14.27 0.65
N ASN A 10 22.29 13.28 1.12
CA ASN A 10 23.31 12.66 0.29
C ASN A 10 22.58 11.71 -0.67
N THR A 11 21.84 12.27 -1.63
CA THR A 11 21.18 11.46 -2.66
C THR A 11 22.22 11.09 -3.68
N THR A 12 22.85 9.93 -3.51
CA THR A 12 23.37 9.22 -4.67
C THR A 12 22.19 9.04 -5.63
N ASP A 13 22.37 9.35 -6.93
CA ASP A 13 21.33 9.08 -7.95
C ASP A 13 21.08 7.57 -8.17
N LYS A 14 21.79 6.72 -7.42
CA LYS A 14 21.63 5.28 -7.43
C LYS A 14 20.39 4.88 -6.64
N TYR A 15 19.55 4.07 -7.28
CA TYR A 15 18.44 3.39 -6.62
C TYR A 15 18.94 2.11 -5.96
N ILE A 16 18.50 1.86 -4.73
CA ILE A 16 18.66 0.60 -4.02
C ILE A 16 17.48 -0.30 -4.39
N ASN A 17 17.75 -1.58 -4.66
CA ASN A 17 16.70 -2.54 -4.98
C ASN A 17 15.90 -2.90 -3.72
N TYR A 18 14.57 -2.77 -3.78
CA TYR A 18 13.65 -3.15 -2.72
C TYR A 18 13.84 -4.60 -2.28
N ASP A 19 13.95 -5.55 -3.22
CA ASP A 19 14.06 -6.97 -2.90
C ASP A 19 15.34 -7.28 -2.10
N GLU A 20 16.44 -6.56 -2.39
CA GLU A 20 17.70 -6.66 -1.66
C GLU A 20 17.58 -6.12 -0.22
N ILE A 21 16.86 -5.01 -0.04
CA ILE A 21 16.58 -4.48 1.30
C ILE A 21 15.77 -5.50 2.10
N MET A 22 14.72 -6.05 1.50
CA MET A 22 13.82 -6.99 2.18
C MET A 22 14.47 -8.34 2.47
N SER A 23 15.32 -8.85 1.57
CA SER A 23 16.01 -10.14 1.78
C SER A 23 17.01 -10.12 2.94
N ASN A 24 17.54 -8.94 3.27
CA ASN A 24 18.52 -8.76 4.34
C ASN A 24 17.89 -8.43 5.70
N ALA A 25 16.59 -8.23 5.75
CA ALA A 25 15.91 -7.75 6.94
C ALA A 25 15.43 -8.88 7.85
N LYS A 26 15.57 -8.69 9.15
CA LYS A 26 15.05 -9.58 10.18
C LYS A 26 13.58 -9.30 10.42
N SER A 27 12.73 -10.16 9.89
CA SER A 27 11.27 -10.02 9.95
C SER A 27 10.63 -11.16 10.75
N ILE A 28 9.64 -10.83 11.58
CA ILE A 28 8.77 -11.82 12.25
C ILE A 28 7.33 -11.67 11.74
N HIS A 29 6.66 -12.78 11.45
CA HIS A 29 5.22 -12.78 11.18
C HIS A 29 4.44 -13.01 12.47
N CYS A 30 3.35 -12.25 12.67
CA CYS A 30 2.48 -12.40 13.82
C CYS A 30 1.02 -12.54 13.38
N ASP A 31 0.47 -13.75 13.51
CA ASP A 31 -0.92 -14.08 13.15
C ASP A 31 -1.94 -13.44 14.12
N ASN A 32 -1.51 -13.12 15.35
CA ASN A 32 -2.37 -12.54 16.39
C ASN A 32 -2.57 -11.04 16.25
N VAL A 33 -1.86 -10.39 15.32
CA VAL A 33 -1.94 -8.96 15.07
C VAL A 33 -2.83 -8.72 13.86
N THR A 34 -3.83 -7.86 14.01
CA THR A 34 -4.77 -7.53 12.92
C THR A 34 -4.74 -6.06 12.52
N ASN A 35 -3.97 -5.23 13.26
CA ASN A 35 -3.82 -3.80 13.02
C ASN A 35 -2.39 -3.33 13.31
N SER A 36 -2.06 -2.14 12.81
CA SER A 36 -0.75 -1.52 12.97
C SER A 36 -0.34 -1.29 14.42
N ASP A 37 -1.27 -0.85 15.28
CA ASP A 37 -0.95 -0.40 16.64
C ASP A 37 -0.51 -1.58 17.50
N ASP A 38 -1.15 -2.73 17.34
CA ASP A 38 -0.72 -3.98 17.96
C ASP A 38 0.59 -4.51 17.35
N ALA A 39 0.80 -4.34 16.04
CA ALA A 39 2.08 -4.67 15.40
C ALA A 39 3.24 -3.85 16.00
N TYR A 40 3.02 -2.55 16.25
CA TYR A 40 3.99 -1.67 16.90
C TYR A 40 4.29 -2.12 18.33
N ARG A 41 3.26 -2.45 19.11
CA ARG A 41 3.45 -2.95 20.49
C ARG A 41 4.26 -4.24 20.49
N TYR A 42 3.95 -5.16 19.58
CA TYR A 42 4.70 -6.38 19.40
C TYR A 42 6.17 -6.09 19.05
N LEU A 43 6.40 -5.23 18.05
CA LEU A 43 7.73 -4.81 17.63
C LEU A 43 8.56 -4.21 18.77
N LEU A 44 7.94 -3.43 19.66
CA LEU A 44 8.62 -2.85 20.84
C LEU A 44 8.98 -3.88 21.92
N SER A 45 8.30 -5.03 21.94
CA SER A 45 8.59 -6.12 22.88
C SER A 45 9.70 -7.07 22.40
N GLU A 46 9.96 -7.07 21.09
CA GLU A 46 10.99 -7.91 20.47
C GLU A 46 12.33 -7.20 20.43
N LYS A 47 13.41 -7.98 20.58
CA LYS A 47 14.79 -7.49 20.42
C LYS A 47 15.33 -7.91 19.05
N ASP A 48 16.14 -7.04 18.45
CA ASP A 48 16.92 -7.34 17.24
C ASP A 48 16.12 -7.77 16.00
N ILE A 49 14.90 -7.25 15.83
CA ILE A 49 14.11 -7.39 14.60
C ILE A 49 13.97 -6.05 13.88
N ASP A 50 13.97 -6.10 12.56
CA ASP A 50 13.80 -4.93 11.69
C ASP A 50 12.33 -4.58 11.50
N MET A 51 11.47 -5.60 11.46
CA MET A 51 10.04 -5.42 11.24
C MET A 51 9.17 -6.58 11.70
N VAL A 52 7.89 -6.27 11.90
CA VAL A 52 6.80 -7.21 12.13
C VAL A 52 5.89 -7.21 10.90
N THR A 53 5.41 -8.40 10.54
CA THR A 53 4.44 -8.58 9.45
C THR A 53 3.18 -9.23 9.95
N PHE A 54 2.06 -8.87 9.34
CA PHE A 54 0.75 -9.41 9.69
C PHE A 54 -0.19 -9.36 8.50
N ASN A 55 -1.18 -10.25 8.47
CA ASN A 55 -2.21 -10.23 7.44
C ASN A 55 -3.37 -9.34 7.87
N LYS A 56 -3.90 -8.56 6.94
CA LYS A 56 -5.08 -7.71 7.16
C LYS A 56 -6.10 -7.94 6.07
N VAL A 57 -7.37 -7.91 6.46
CA VAL A 57 -8.51 -7.89 5.55
C VAL A 57 -9.36 -6.67 5.87
N ASP A 58 -9.39 -5.70 4.97
CA ASP A 58 -10.33 -4.59 5.03
C ASP A 58 -11.62 -5.03 4.34
N LYS A 59 -12.74 -5.00 5.09
CA LYS A 59 -14.07 -5.40 4.60
C LYS A 59 -14.95 -4.17 4.45
N ILE A 60 -15.55 -4.01 3.27
CA ILE A 60 -16.38 -2.86 2.92
C ILE A 60 -17.72 -3.38 2.41
N LEU A 61 -18.80 -3.03 3.11
CA LEU A 61 -20.17 -3.38 2.72
C LEU A 61 -20.76 -2.27 1.84
N LEU A 62 -21.30 -2.63 0.68
CA LEU A 62 -21.99 -1.69 -0.20
C LEU A 62 -23.42 -1.42 0.30
N LEU A 63 -23.59 -0.30 1.02
CA LEU A 63 -24.89 0.09 1.56
C LEU A 63 -25.79 0.82 0.55
N ASN A 64 -25.21 1.47 -0.46
CA ASN A 64 -25.96 2.20 -1.49
C ASN A 64 -25.18 2.20 -2.81
N ILE A 65 -25.67 1.44 -3.80
CA ILE A 65 -25.06 1.36 -5.14
C ILE A 65 -25.22 2.67 -5.91
N ASP A 66 -26.31 3.42 -5.69
CA ASP A 66 -26.59 4.64 -6.45
C ASP A 66 -25.59 5.75 -6.13
N ALA A 67 -24.82 5.61 -5.04
CA ALA A 67 -23.70 6.46 -4.69
C ALA A 67 -22.38 6.10 -5.40
N LEU A 68 -22.32 4.93 -6.05
CA LEU A 68 -21.15 4.54 -6.85
C LEU A 68 -21.08 5.36 -8.14
N ARG A 69 -19.85 5.70 -8.53
CA ARG A 69 -19.58 6.33 -9.81
C ARG A 69 -19.53 5.27 -10.90
N SER A 70 -19.86 5.67 -12.12
CA SER A 70 -19.66 4.86 -13.33
C SER A 70 -18.52 5.45 -14.18
N ASP A 71 -17.78 4.60 -14.86
CA ASP A 71 -16.84 5.02 -15.90
C ASP A 71 -17.55 5.37 -17.22
N ASP A 72 -16.77 5.78 -18.23
CA ASP A 72 -17.30 6.15 -19.55
C ASP A 72 -17.96 4.97 -20.30
N ASN A 73 -17.71 3.73 -19.85
CA ASN A 73 -18.32 2.51 -20.39
C ASN A 73 -19.57 2.08 -19.60
N GLY A 74 -19.94 2.83 -18.55
CA GLY A 74 -21.08 2.52 -17.69
C GLY A 74 -20.78 1.48 -16.60
N TYR A 75 -19.53 1.06 -16.41
CA TYR A 75 -19.17 0.16 -15.31
C TYR A 75 -19.09 0.94 -14.00
N TYR A 76 -19.76 0.43 -12.98
CA TYR A 76 -19.64 0.97 -11.62
C TYR A 76 -18.24 0.69 -11.08
N PHE A 77 -17.71 1.61 -10.29
CA PHE A 77 -16.45 1.40 -9.58
C PHE A 77 -16.47 1.98 -8.16
N TYR A 78 -15.67 1.37 -7.30
CA TYR A 78 -15.35 1.84 -5.96
C TYR A 78 -13.86 2.16 -5.87
N ASP A 79 -13.54 3.37 -5.44
CA ASP A 79 -12.16 3.79 -5.20
C ASP A 79 -11.84 3.65 -3.71
N TYR A 80 -10.94 2.72 -3.40
CA TYR A 80 -10.36 2.58 -2.07
C TYR A 80 -9.13 3.48 -1.96
N TYR A 81 -9.25 4.58 -1.22
CA TYR A 81 -8.22 5.62 -1.14
C TYR A 81 -7.32 5.47 0.10
N SER A 82 -6.02 5.73 -0.11
CA SER A 82 -5.14 6.31 0.90
C SER A 82 -5.40 7.81 0.95
N LYS A 83 -6.26 8.30 1.86
CA LYS A 83 -6.33 9.74 2.10
C LYS A 83 -5.19 10.18 3.00
N LEU A 84 -4.44 11.18 2.53
CA LEU A 84 -3.51 11.97 3.33
C LEU A 84 -4.10 12.25 4.72
N GLY A 85 -3.40 11.77 5.73
CA GLY A 85 -3.42 12.36 7.06
C GLY A 85 -4.45 11.85 8.06
N ILE A 86 -5.36 10.94 7.73
CA ILE A 86 -6.29 10.43 8.78
C ILE A 86 -6.30 8.92 8.98
N ASP A 87 -6.54 8.02 8.02
CA ASP A 87 -6.55 6.59 8.42
C ASP A 87 -6.33 5.60 7.27
N ILE A 88 -5.77 4.46 7.68
CA ILE A 88 -5.54 3.19 6.98
C ILE A 88 -4.14 3.00 6.35
N VAL A 89 -3.67 3.88 5.46
CA VAL A 89 -2.44 3.60 4.68
C VAL A 89 -1.16 4.15 5.31
N TYR A 90 -1.23 5.17 6.16
CA TYR A 90 -0.04 5.69 6.88
C TYR A 90 0.28 4.95 8.17
N ARG A 91 -0.57 4.01 8.61
CA ARG A 91 -0.28 3.26 9.83
C ARG A 91 0.62 2.04 9.59
N VAL A 92 0.79 1.64 8.33
CA VAL A 92 1.68 0.54 7.92
C VAL A 92 2.75 1.08 6.98
N ASP A 93 3.99 0.59 7.10
CA ASP A 93 5.12 1.08 6.31
C ASP A 93 5.13 0.52 4.90
N ILE A 94 4.72 -0.74 4.74
CA ILE A 94 4.54 -1.42 3.45
C ILE A 94 3.23 -2.20 3.47
N MET A 95 2.50 -2.14 2.36
CA MET A 95 1.37 -3.02 2.04
C MET A 95 1.77 -3.88 0.83
N ASP A 96 1.75 -5.19 0.99
CA ASP A 96 2.28 -6.18 0.04
C ASP A 96 1.24 -7.28 -0.22
N ASN A 97 1.42 -8.04 -1.30
CA ASN A 97 0.55 -9.16 -1.69
C ASN A 97 -0.93 -8.75 -1.66
N ILE A 98 -1.21 -7.58 -2.25
CA ILE A 98 -2.53 -6.97 -2.25
C ILE A 98 -3.45 -7.79 -3.16
N ARG A 99 -4.53 -8.30 -2.57
CA ARG A 99 -5.54 -9.11 -3.27
C ARG A 99 -6.91 -8.57 -2.95
N VAL A 100 -7.78 -8.50 -3.96
CA VAL A 100 -9.13 -7.95 -3.81
C VAL A 100 -10.14 -8.96 -4.30
N HIS A 101 -11.13 -9.23 -3.47
CA HIS A 101 -12.26 -10.09 -3.79
C HIS A 101 -13.56 -9.32 -3.56
N VAL A 102 -14.56 -9.58 -4.40
CA VAL A 102 -15.91 -9.04 -4.23
C VAL A 102 -16.84 -10.23 -4.04
N TYR A 103 -17.61 -10.23 -2.94
CA TYR A 103 -18.57 -11.27 -2.64
C TYR A 103 -19.99 -10.70 -2.69
N SER A 104 -20.90 -11.49 -3.24
CA SER A 104 -22.33 -11.21 -3.12
C SER A 104 -22.91 -11.76 -1.81
N THR A 105 -24.16 -11.39 -1.51
CA THR A 105 -24.86 -11.78 -0.28
C THR A 105 -24.96 -13.28 -0.03
N ASN A 106 -24.83 -14.12 -1.06
CA ASN A 106 -24.78 -15.57 -0.94
C ASN A 106 -23.35 -16.14 -0.86
N ASN A 107 -22.36 -15.30 -0.56
CA ASN A 107 -20.92 -15.61 -0.54
C ASN A 107 -20.33 -16.08 -1.89
N LYS A 108 -21.02 -15.85 -3.01
CA LYS A 108 -20.46 -16.11 -4.34
C LYS A 108 -19.56 -14.95 -4.75
N GLU A 109 -18.32 -15.27 -5.12
CA GLU A 109 -17.36 -14.31 -5.66
C GLU A 109 -17.86 -13.76 -7.01
N LYS A 110 -17.74 -12.44 -7.16
CA LYS A 110 -18.12 -11.68 -8.35
C LYS A 110 -16.87 -11.23 -9.11
N PRO A 111 -16.91 -11.26 -10.44
CA PRO A 111 -15.80 -10.78 -11.24
C PRO A 111 -15.65 -9.26 -11.10
N CYS A 112 -14.42 -8.80 -10.86
CA CYS A 112 -14.05 -7.40 -10.83
C CYS A 112 -12.71 -7.19 -11.54
N LYS A 113 -12.49 -5.97 -12.04
CA LYS A 113 -11.19 -5.51 -12.51
C LYS A 113 -10.57 -4.63 -11.44
N ILE A 114 -9.32 -4.91 -11.11
CA ILE A 114 -8.53 -4.10 -10.17
C ILE A 114 -7.56 -3.23 -10.96
N THR A 115 -7.49 -1.96 -10.58
CA THR A 115 -6.57 -1.00 -11.19
C THR A 115 -6.02 -0.10 -10.10
N TYR A 116 -4.70 0.07 -10.07
CA TYR A 116 -4.04 0.91 -9.09
C TYR A 116 -3.75 2.28 -9.69
N PHE A 117 -3.98 3.34 -8.94
CA PHE A 117 -3.56 4.68 -9.31
C PHE A 117 -2.55 5.17 -8.29
N ILE A 118 -1.36 5.52 -8.78
CA ILE A 118 -0.36 6.25 -8.00
C ILE A 118 -0.30 7.66 -8.56
N ASN A 119 -0.74 8.62 -7.77
CA ASN A 119 -0.99 9.99 -8.23
C ASN A 119 -1.98 10.00 -9.41
N LYS A 120 -1.48 10.15 -10.64
CA LYS A 120 -2.28 10.11 -11.89
C LYS A 120 -1.92 8.94 -12.80
N ASP A 121 -0.91 8.15 -12.43
CA ASP A 121 -0.44 7.04 -13.25
C ASP A 121 -1.27 5.78 -12.94
N GLU A 122 -1.79 5.14 -13.98
CA GLU A 122 -2.64 3.94 -13.89
C GLU A 122 -1.82 2.66 -14.08
N TYR A 123 -1.80 1.77 -13.09
CA TYR A 123 -1.14 0.47 -13.10
C TYR A 123 -2.16 -0.66 -13.12
N GLN A 124 -1.92 -1.66 -13.97
CA GLN A 124 -2.72 -2.87 -13.97
C GLN A 124 -2.41 -3.72 -12.74
N TYR A 125 -3.33 -4.65 -12.42
CA TYR A 125 -3.25 -5.46 -11.20
C TYR A 125 -1.94 -6.25 -11.08
N ASP A 126 -1.40 -6.76 -12.19
CA ASP A 126 -0.18 -7.56 -12.25
C ASP A 126 1.12 -6.72 -12.27
N GLU A 127 1.01 -5.41 -12.42
CA GLU A 127 2.16 -4.49 -12.41
C GLU A 127 2.56 -4.06 -11.00
N LEU A 128 1.68 -4.25 -10.00
CA LEU A 128 1.88 -3.72 -8.65
C LEU A 128 1.49 -4.77 -7.60
N ASN A 129 2.49 -5.23 -6.87
CA ASN A 129 2.31 -6.17 -5.76
C ASN A 129 2.50 -5.49 -4.40
N GLU A 130 3.35 -4.45 -4.33
CA GLU A 130 3.70 -3.74 -3.11
C GLU A 130 3.58 -2.22 -3.22
N ILE A 131 3.18 -1.60 -2.10
CA ILE A 131 3.14 -0.16 -1.87
C ILE A 131 4.02 0.16 -0.67
N ILE A 132 5.09 0.93 -0.89
CA ILE A 132 6.04 1.34 0.16
C ILE A 132 5.68 2.72 0.71
N ASN A 133 4.70 2.78 1.61
CA ASN A 133 4.16 4.02 2.18
C ASN A 133 5.23 4.87 2.88
N VAL A 134 6.16 4.22 3.58
CA VAL A 134 7.23 4.91 4.32
C VAL A 134 8.14 5.73 3.39
N ALA A 135 8.27 5.33 2.12
CA ALA A 135 9.09 6.00 1.10
C ALA A 135 8.31 6.97 0.19
N SER A 136 6.98 7.03 0.31
CA SER A 136 6.08 7.75 -0.60
C SER A 136 5.12 8.72 0.10
N LYS A 137 5.57 9.36 1.18
CA LYS A 137 4.75 10.24 2.02
C LYS A 137 3.95 11.32 1.29
N TYR A 138 4.42 11.78 0.14
CA TYR A 138 3.78 12.83 -0.67
C TYR A 138 3.01 12.30 -1.89
N SER A 139 2.81 10.98 -1.97
CA SER A 139 2.11 10.34 -3.09
C SER A 139 0.75 9.78 -2.65
N TYR A 140 -0.20 9.81 -3.58
CA TYR A 140 -1.55 9.30 -3.35
C TYR A 140 -1.71 7.93 -3.99
N TYR A 141 -2.39 7.03 -3.29
CA TYR A 141 -2.65 5.68 -3.74
C TYR A 141 -4.15 5.42 -3.75
N THR A 142 -4.65 4.89 -4.86
CA THR A 142 -6.03 4.43 -5.00
C THR A 142 -6.03 3.01 -5.54
N ILE A 143 -6.79 2.12 -4.91
CA ILE A 143 -7.15 0.83 -5.49
C ILE A 143 -8.56 1.00 -6.03
N ARG A 144 -8.71 1.03 -7.36
CA ARG A 144 -10.01 1.04 -8.02
C ARG A 144 -10.49 -0.39 -8.22
N ILE A 145 -11.67 -0.68 -7.68
CA ILE A 145 -12.42 -1.90 -7.92
C ILE A 145 -13.53 -1.58 -8.92
N THR A 146 -13.38 -2.03 -10.16
CA THR A 146 -14.41 -1.89 -11.20
C THR A 146 -15.23 -3.16 -11.26
N PHE A 147 -16.55 -3.05 -11.08
CA PHE A 147 -17.46 -4.19 -11.12
C PHE A 147 -17.75 -4.56 -12.58
N LEU A 148 -17.52 -5.82 -12.96
CA LEU A 148 -17.78 -6.30 -14.33
C LEU A 148 -19.25 -6.71 -14.53
N GLU A 149 -20.01 -6.78 -13.45
CA GLU A 149 -21.45 -6.96 -13.39
C GLU A 149 -22.05 -5.85 -12.51
N LYS A 150 -23.35 -5.57 -12.62
CA LYS A 150 -23.99 -4.56 -11.76
C LYS A 150 -23.89 -5.00 -10.29
N PRO A 151 -23.30 -4.20 -9.39
CA PRO A 151 -23.21 -4.55 -7.98
C PRO A 151 -24.60 -4.53 -7.33
N SER A 152 -24.74 -5.29 -6.25
CA SER A 152 -25.93 -5.37 -5.41
C SER A 152 -25.71 -4.63 -4.09
N VAL A 153 -26.79 -4.16 -3.46
CA VAL A 153 -26.73 -3.74 -2.06
C VAL A 153 -26.32 -4.97 -1.26
N GLU A 154 -25.50 -4.76 -0.23
CA GLU A 154 -24.88 -5.80 0.60
C GLU A 154 -23.80 -6.65 -0.09
N ASP A 155 -23.37 -6.34 -1.33
CA ASP A 155 -22.11 -6.89 -1.83
C ASP A 155 -20.96 -6.41 -0.91
N GLU A 156 -20.00 -7.28 -0.64
CA GLU A 156 -18.83 -7.01 0.19
C GLU A 156 -17.54 -6.99 -0.63
N ILE A 157 -16.73 -5.95 -0.46
CA ILE A 157 -15.37 -5.87 -0.99
C ILE A 157 -14.41 -6.26 0.13
N HIS A 158 -13.54 -7.24 -0.12
CA HIS A 158 -12.51 -7.72 0.79
C HIS A 158 -11.15 -7.40 0.20
N ILE A 159 -10.38 -6.53 0.86
CA ILE A 159 -9.02 -6.15 0.46
C ILE A 159 -8.05 -6.83 1.41
N HIS A 160 -7.38 -7.86 0.92
CA HIS A 160 -6.37 -8.61 1.63
C HIS A 160 -5.01 -7.99 1.39
N SER A 161 -4.20 -7.91 2.44
CA SER A 161 -2.81 -7.46 2.35
C SER A 161 -1.95 -8.12 3.41
N LYS A 162 -0.68 -8.31 3.08
CA LYS A 162 0.38 -8.52 4.06
C LYS A 162 1.00 -7.17 4.38
N ASN A 163 0.88 -6.74 5.62
CA ASN A 163 1.38 -5.44 6.07
C ASN A 163 2.66 -5.59 6.86
N TYR A 164 3.49 -4.56 6.78
CA TYR A 164 4.77 -4.48 7.48
C TYR A 164 4.79 -3.23 8.35
N VAL A 165 5.28 -3.38 9.57
CA VAL A 165 5.62 -2.28 10.49
C VAL A 165 7.07 -2.45 10.90
N MET A 166 7.87 -1.43 10.66
CA MET A 166 9.32 -1.42 10.81
C MET A 166 9.76 -0.68 12.07
N ASN A 167 10.93 -1.04 12.59
CA ASN A 167 11.59 -0.27 13.61
C ASN A 167 12.13 1.06 13.04
N TYR A 168 12.50 1.98 13.92
CA TYR A 168 12.92 3.32 13.51
C TYR A 168 14.17 3.32 12.61
N ASP A 169 15.16 2.47 12.90
CA ASP A 169 16.42 2.47 12.16
C ASP A 169 16.26 1.85 10.77
N PHE A 170 15.47 0.78 10.65
CA PHE A 170 15.15 0.18 9.37
C PHE A 170 14.32 1.13 8.49
N ARG A 171 13.38 1.88 9.07
CA ARG A 171 12.64 2.94 8.34
C ARG A 171 13.53 4.00 7.74
N LYS A 172 14.63 4.38 8.41
CA LYS A 172 15.55 5.39 7.86
C LYS A 172 16.09 4.95 6.52
N THR A 173 16.37 3.66 6.33
CA THR A 173 16.80 3.11 5.04
C THR A 173 15.83 3.50 3.92
N PHE A 174 14.53 3.50 4.20
CA PHE A 174 13.52 3.86 3.21
C PHE A 174 13.34 5.36 3.03
N ILE A 175 13.50 6.14 4.10
CA ILE A 175 13.29 7.58 4.09
C ILE A 175 14.47 8.32 3.44
N THR A 176 15.70 7.84 3.65
CA THR A 176 16.91 8.56 3.24
C THR A 176 17.50 8.11 1.92
N ASN A 177 17.06 6.97 1.37
CA ASN A 177 17.57 6.43 0.11
C ASN A 177 16.54 6.49 -1.01
N ASN A 178 17.04 6.45 -2.25
CA ASN A 178 16.21 6.21 -3.42
C ASN A 178 15.97 4.70 -3.53
N ILE A 179 14.71 4.27 -3.51
CA ILE A 179 14.35 2.84 -3.60
C ILE A 179 13.68 2.58 -4.92
N GLN A 180 13.92 1.41 -5.51
CA GLN A 180 13.17 0.96 -6.68
C GLN A 180 12.60 -0.43 -6.41
N THR A 181 11.34 -0.63 -6.79
CA THR A 181 10.75 -1.94 -7.01
C THR A 181 10.88 -2.31 -8.48
N LYS A 182 10.21 -3.39 -8.91
CA LYS A 182 10.13 -3.77 -10.33
C LYS A 182 9.50 -2.69 -11.21
N THR A 183 8.52 -1.94 -10.68
CA THR A 183 7.68 -1.02 -11.48
C THR A 183 7.67 0.42 -10.97
N ILE A 184 8.15 0.68 -9.75
CA ILE A 184 8.07 2.00 -9.10
C ILE A 184 9.44 2.45 -8.58
N GLN A 185 9.74 3.72 -8.81
CA GLN A 185 10.85 4.43 -8.16
C GLN A 185 10.33 5.34 -7.06
N TYR A 186 10.96 5.29 -5.90
CA TYR A 186 10.71 6.10 -4.72
C TYR A 186 11.91 7.02 -4.47
N LYS A 187 11.66 8.34 -4.41
CA LYS A 187 12.69 9.37 -4.20
C LYS A 187 12.10 10.57 -3.47
N CYS A 188 12.74 11.00 -2.39
CA CYS A 188 12.38 12.19 -1.61
C CYS A 188 10.91 12.21 -1.15
N GLY A 189 10.34 11.06 -0.80
CA GLY A 189 8.93 10.95 -0.39
C GLY A 189 7.92 10.93 -1.56
N PHE A 190 8.37 11.00 -2.80
CA PHE A 190 7.56 10.84 -4.00
C PHE A 190 7.80 9.48 -4.65
N CYS A 191 6.84 9.02 -5.44
CA CYS A 191 7.02 7.85 -6.29
C CYS A 191 6.56 8.10 -7.72
N ARG A 192 7.15 7.35 -8.66
CA ARG A 192 6.87 7.42 -10.10
C ARG A 192 7.04 6.06 -10.76
N ARG A 193 6.36 5.86 -11.88
CA ARG A 193 6.53 4.68 -12.73
C ARG A 193 7.97 4.58 -13.25
N ILE A 194 8.51 3.36 -13.31
CA ILE A 194 9.72 3.07 -14.08
C ILE A 194 9.33 3.03 -15.57
N PRO A 195 9.94 3.86 -16.44
CA PRO A 195 9.66 3.81 -17.86
C PRO A 195 9.94 2.40 -18.42
N ASN A 196 8.98 1.81 -19.12
CA ASN A 196 9.24 0.59 -19.90
C ASN A 196 10.34 0.93 -20.92
N LYS A 197 11.42 0.15 -20.92
CA LYS A 197 12.49 0.24 -21.92
C LYS A 197 12.04 -0.34 -23.25
#